data_AF-A0A8H3CN42-F1
#
_entry.id   AF-A0A8H3CN42-F1
#
_cell.length_a   1.000
_cell.length_b   1.000
_cell.length_c   1.000
_cell.angle_alpha   90.00
_cell.angle_beta   90.00
_cell.angle_gamma   90.00
#
_symmetry.space_group_name_H-M   'P 1'
#
loop_
_entity.id
_entity.type
_entity.pdbx_description
1 polymer ?
#
loop_
_entity_poly.entity_id
_entity_poly.type
_entity_poly.pdbx_seq_one_letter_code
_entity_poly.pdbx_strand_id
1 'polypeptide(L)'
;MLPSYNSYPNLRRHHALSRQTYTGPGGSLRDRLLSRSRVTNLGMVLIGCVLGLSLLSNLRYIYLLHGYESNPRIGTPPKLITDTVSYNHSESRLDHLIMVAGHAIWKGGDPAAHEKDSEWVLDVAQAGRGNPKAFYAHIVKGAELALADKNSLLVFSGGQTRKPTHLTEAQSYLSLALGAGLLPSTPSETFIRATTEDFALDSYQNLIFSIARFKERTGRYPDRITVVGFGVKKQRFEKLHARAIKWPVRLFSYIGVDVADQEDLEVAQDGEHKNGFIPYMRDLYGCHDFLAAKRRLRNTAARFHPYHSSAPELVDLLDWCPPSRHPLFSGTLPWSRA
;
A
#
# COMPACT_ATOMS: atom_id res chain seq x y z
N MET A 1 -12.73 72.86 -36.93
CA MET A 1 -12.71 71.81 -37.98
C MET A 1 -13.26 70.53 -37.39
N LEU A 2 -14.51 70.22 -37.73
CA LEU A 2 -15.04 68.90 -38.08
C LEU A 2 -16.44 69.22 -38.64
N PRO A 3 -16.68 69.03 -39.95
CA PRO A 3 -17.84 69.59 -40.63
C PRO A 3 -19.02 68.62 -40.73
N SER A 4 -20.14 69.24 -41.07
CA SER A 4 -21.51 68.76 -41.12
C SER A 4 -21.99 68.28 -42.50
N TYR A 5 -23.14 67.60 -42.47
CA TYR A 5 -24.22 67.49 -43.48
C TYR A 5 -24.11 66.51 -44.67
N ASN A 6 -24.99 65.49 -44.66
CA ASN A 6 -26.06 65.22 -45.66
C ASN A 6 -26.90 64.01 -45.18
N SER A 7 -28.23 64.01 -44.98
CA SER A 7 -29.42 64.30 -45.81
C SER A 7 -30.08 63.06 -46.45
N TYR A 8 -31.13 62.51 -45.78
CA TYR A 8 -32.43 61.93 -46.26
C TYR A 8 -32.51 60.83 -47.36
N PRO A 9 -33.69 60.17 -47.63
CA PRO A 9 -34.84 59.79 -46.79
C PRO A 9 -35.32 58.31 -46.97
N ASN A 10 -36.26 57.91 -46.11
CA ASN A 10 -37.05 56.67 -46.12
C ASN A 10 -37.98 56.55 -47.35
N LEU A 11 -37.91 55.42 -48.07
CA LEU A 11 -38.92 54.95 -49.03
C LEU A 11 -38.73 53.46 -49.33
N ARG A 12 -39.71 52.60 -49.00
CA ARG A 12 -40.30 51.62 -49.94
C ARG A 12 -41.40 50.75 -49.30
N ARG A 13 -42.63 51.08 -49.71
CA ARG A 13 -43.79 50.22 -50.05
C ARG A 13 -43.92 48.87 -49.34
N HIS A 14 -44.86 48.80 -48.40
CA HIS A 14 -45.60 47.58 -48.11
C HIS A 14 -46.54 47.27 -49.28
N HIS A 15 -46.25 46.19 -50.02
CA HIS A 15 -47.23 45.55 -50.89
C HIS A 15 -48.02 44.53 -50.06
N ALA A 16 -49.32 44.78 -49.98
CA ALA A 16 -50.30 43.83 -49.48
C ALA A 16 -50.30 42.57 -50.37
N LEU A 17 -49.95 41.44 -49.76
CA LEU A 17 -50.32 40.12 -50.27
C LEU A 17 -51.31 39.53 -49.28
N SER A 18 -52.56 39.54 -49.73
CA SER A 18 -53.71 38.81 -49.20
C SER A 18 -53.30 37.46 -48.63
N ARG A 19 -53.22 37.36 -47.30
CA ARG A 19 -53.21 36.06 -46.62
C ARG A 19 -54.66 35.63 -46.47
N GLN A 20 -55.06 34.65 -47.28
CA GLN A 20 -56.34 33.95 -47.12
C GLN A 20 -56.52 33.58 -45.65
N THR A 21 -57.52 34.17 -45.01
CA THR A 21 -58.06 33.73 -43.74
C THR A 21 -58.66 32.34 -43.93
N TYR A 22 -57.86 31.31 -43.66
CA TYR A 22 -58.39 29.98 -43.40
C TYR A 22 -58.96 29.99 -41.98
N THR A 23 -60.26 30.23 -41.88
CA THR A 23 -61.04 30.01 -40.66
C THR A 23 -61.16 28.50 -40.43
N GLY A 24 -60.25 27.95 -39.62
CA GLY A 24 -60.32 26.58 -39.05
C GLY A 24 -60.66 26.65 -37.55
N PRO A 25 -61.39 25.66 -37.00
CA PRO A 25 -62.37 25.88 -35.93
C PRO A 25 -61.77 26.35 -34.61
N GLY A 26 -62.31 27.47 -34.11
CA GLY A 26 -62.01 28.03 -32.80
C GLY A 26 -62.52 27.13 -31.68
N GLY A 27 -61.69 26.96 -30.65
CA GLY A 27 -62.04 26.32 -29.39
C GLY A 27 -60.96 26.62 -28.35
N SER A 28 -61.39 26.88 -27.11
CA SER A 28 -60.53 27.00 -25.94
C SER A 28 -59.71 25.72 -25.74
N LEU A 29 -58.57 25.79 -25.02
CA LEU A 29 -57.77 24.61 -24.65
C LEU A 29 -58.64 23.56 -23.94
N ARG A 30 -59.65 24.02 -23.19
CA ARG A 30 -60.70 23.21 -22.57
C ARG A 30 -61.55 22.47 -23.61
N ASP A 31 -61.94 23.12 -24.70
CA ASP A 31 -62.74 22.52 -25.77
C ASP A 31 -61.95 21.47 -26.55
N ARG A 32 -60.62 21.63 -26.67
CA ARG A 32 -59.74 20.62 -27.27
C ARG A 32 -59.61 19.38 -26.39
N LEU A 33 -59.50 19.55 -25.07
CA LEU A 33 -59.46 18.43 -24.12
C LEU A 33 -60.81 17.71 -23.98
N LEU A 34 -61.93 18.44 -24.13
CA LEU A 34 -63.28 17.87 -24.12
C LEU A 34 -63.75 17.42 -25.50
N SER A 35 -62.94 17.61 -26.55
CA SER A 35 -63.27 17.15 -27.89
C SER A 35 -63.33 15.62 -27.92
N ARG A 36 -64.32 15.07 -28.63
CA ARG A 36 -64.50 13.62 -28.73
C ARG A 36 -63.23 13.01 -29.36
N SER A 37 -62.53 12.23 -28.54
CA SER A 37 -61.37 11.46 -28.97
C SER A 37 -61.73 10.58 -30.17
N ARG A 38 -60.90 10.60 -31.22
CA ARG A 38 -61.01 9.69 -32.37
C ARG A 38 -60.47 8.29 -32.07
N VAL A 39 -60.03 8.05 -30.82
CA VAL A 39 -59.55 6.74 -30.39
C VAL A 39 -60.75 5.80 -30.31
N THR A 40 -60.70 4.71 -31.07
CA THR A 40 -61.72 3.66 -31.02
C THR A 40 -61.74 3.01 -29.63
N ASN A 41 -62.85 2.37 -29.26
CA ASN A 41 -62.92 1.59 -28.02
C ASN A 41 -61.77 0.57 -27.92
N LEU A 42 -61.36 -0.01 -29.06
CA LEU A 42 -60.19 -0.89 -29.16
C LEU A 42 -58.87 -0.15 -28.84
N GLY A 43 -58.69 1.06 -29.35
CA GLY A 43 -57.51 1.88 -29.05
C GLY A 43 -57.39 2.24 -27.57
N MET A 44 -58.51 2.52 -26.89
CA MET A 44 -58.53 2.76 -25.45
C MET A 44 -58.12 1.51 -24.65
N VAL A 45 -58.62 0.34 -25.05
CA VAL A 45 -58.23 -0.95 -24.44
C VAL A 45 -56.75 -1.22 -24.63
N LEU A 46 -56.21 -1.02 -25.84
CA LEU A 46 -54.79 -1.24 -26.14
C LEU A 46 -53.88 -0.31 -25.33
N ILE A 47 -54.22 0.99 -25.25
CA ILE A 47 -53.46 1.94 -24.43
C ILE A 47 -53.53 1.55 -22.95
N GLY A 48 -54.71 1.15 -22.45
CA GLY A 48 -54.89 0.65 -21.09
C GLY A 48 -54.05 -0.59 -20.80
N CYS A 49 -53.99 -1.55 -21.74
CA CYS A 49 -53.17 -2.75 -21.61
C CYS A 49 -51.67 -2.42 -21.59
N VAL A 50 -51.20 -1.54 -22.49
CA VAL A 50 -49.79 -1.13 -22.53
C VAL A 50 -49.41 -0.39 -21.24
N LEU A 51 -50.28 0.50 -20.75
CA LEU A 51 -50.05 1.24 -19.51
C LEU A 51 -50.09 0.31 -18.29
N GLY A 52 -51.02 -0.65 -18.27
CA GLY A 52 -51.09 -1.69 -17.24
C GLY A 52 -49.86 -2.60 -17.23
N LEU A 53 -49.38 -3.05 -18.38
CA LEU A 53 -48.15 -3.84 -18.50
C LEU A 53 -46.92 -3.03 -18.08
N SER A 54 -46.84 -1.76 -18.47
CA SER A 54 -45.77 -0.85 -18.05
C SER A 54 -45.78 -0.66 -16.52
N LEU A 55 -46.96 -0.42 -15.93
CA LEU A 55 -47.12 -0.28 -14.49
C LEU A 55 -46.74 -1.56 -13.76
N LEU A 56 -47.22 -2.72 -14.21
CA LEU A 56 -46.88 -4.02 -13.61
C LEU A 56 -45.39 -4.35 -13.73
N SER A 57 -44.76 -4.01 -14.85
CA SER A 57 -43.32 -4.19 -15.06
C SER A 57 -42.50 -3.30 -14.10
N ASN A 58 -42.89 -2.03 -13.97
CA ASN A 58 -42.24 -1.10 -13.05
C ASN A 58 -42.47 -1.45 -11.58
N LEU A 59 -43.70 -1.86 -11.22
CA LEU A 59 -43.99 -2.36 -9.87
C LEU A 59 -43.19 -3.63 -9.57
N ARG A 60 -43.11 -4.57 -10.50
CA ARG A 60 -42.26 -5.77 -10.35
C ARG A 60 -40.79 -5.38 -10.16
N TYR A 61 -40.28 -4.41 -10.93
CA TYR A 61 -38.90 -3.92 -10.78
C TYR A 61 -38.67 -3.29 -9.40
N ILE A 62 -39.60 -2.47 -8.92
CA ILE A 62 -39.55 -1.85 -7.59
C ILE A 62 -39.62 -2.92 -6.49
N TYR A 63 -40.50 -3.91 -6.61
CA TYR A 63 -40.60 -5.03 -5.66
C TYR A 63 -39.35 -5.93 -5.68
N LEU A 64 -38.73 -6.14 -6.84
CA LEU A 64 -37.47 -6.87 -6.95
C LEU A 64 -36.29 -6.10 -6.33
N LEU A 65 -36.25 -4.77 -6.49
CA LEU A 65 -35.29 -3.90 -5.80
C LEU A 65 -35.49 -3.88 -4.29
N HIS A 66 -36.73 -3.78 -3.82
CA HIS A 66 -37.04 -3.91 -2.39
C HIS A 66 -36.74 -5.31 -1.84
N GLY A 67 -36.96 -6.36 -2.63
CA GLY A 67 -36.58 -7.74 -2.32
C GLY A 67 -35.06 -7.94 -2.23
N TYR A 68 -34.30 -7.16 -3.00
CA TYR A 68 -32.84 -7.14 -2.94
C TYR A 68 -32.33 -6.41 -1.70
N GLU A 69 -32.94 -5.27 -1.32
CA GLU A 69 -32.59 -4.54 -0.09
C GLU A 69 -33.00 -5.26 1.21
N SER A 70 -34.06 -6.07 1.17
CA SER A 70 -34.53 -6.86 2.33
C SER A 70 -33.81 -8.21 2.49
N ASN A 71 -32.86 -8.53 1.61
CA ASN A 71 -32.02 -9.70 1.78
C ASN A 71 -30.92 -9.36 2.82
N PRO A 72 -30.85 -10.03 3.98
CA PRO A 72 -29.90 -9.71 5.06
C PRO A 72 -28.43 -10.04 4.71
N ARG A 73 -28.11 -10.18 3.42
CA ARG A 73 -26.75 -10.37 2.89
C ARG A 73 -26.10 -9.09 2.38
N ILE A 74 -26.78 -7.94 2.41
CA ILE A 74 -26.09 -6.65 2.31
C ILE A 74 -25.45 -6.41 3.68
N GLY A 75 -24.20 -6.87 3.82
CA GLY A 75 -23.40 -6.63 5.00
C GLY A 75 -23.44 -5.14 5.34
N THR A 76 -23.61 -4.83 6.63
CA THR A 76 -23.55 -3.45 7.13
C THR A 76 -22.32 -2.76 6.52
N PRO A 77 -22.46 -1.54 5.96
CA PRO A 77 -21.32 -0.85 5.39
C PRO A 77 -20.23 -0.73 6.46
N PRO A 78 -18.96 -1.01 6.10
CA PRO A 78 -17.85 -0.93 7.04
C PRO A 78 -17.83 0.47 7.68
N LYS A 79 -17.70 0.53 9.01
CA LYS A 79 -17.69 1.82 9.73
C LYS A 79 -16.34 2.51 9.59
N LEU A 80 -15.28 1.71 9.50
CA LEU A 80 -13.90 2.14 9.30
C LEU A 80 -13.33 1.47 8.07
N ILE A 81 -12.38 2.14 7.38
CA ILE A 81 -11.68 1.54 6.24
C ILE A 81 -10.94 0.24 6.64
N THR A 82 -10.50 0.14 7.89
CA THR A 82 -9.87 -1.05 8.46
C THR A 82 -10.80 -2.26 8.52
N ASP A 83 -12.12 -2.06 8.56
CA ASP A 83 -13.11 -3.14 8.56
C ASP A 83 -13.17 -3.86 7.21
N THR A 84 -12.55 -3.30 6.16
CA THR A 84 -12.41 -3.94 4.85
C THR A 84 -11.22 -4.89 4.75
N VAL A 85 -10.36 -4.95 5.78
CA VAL A 85 -9.20 -5.85 5.80
C VAL A 85 -9.66 -7.26 6.10
N SER A 86 -9.47 -8.16 5.14
CA SER A 86 -9.66 -9.60 5.34
C SER A 86 -8.40 -10.22 5.92
N TYR A 87 -8.51 -10.79 7.12
CA TYR A 87 -7.44 -11.53 7.74
C TYR A 87 -7.48 -12.99 7.29
N ASN A 88 -6.36 -13.50 6.79
CA ASN A 88 -6.25 -14.93 6.51
C ASN A 88 -6.11 -15.69 7.84
N HIS A 89 -7.18 -16.37 8.26
CA HIS A 89 -7.19 -17.11 9.52
C HIS A 89 -6.08 -18.16 9.63
N SER A 90 -5.57 -18.68 8.50
CA SER A 90 -4.44 -19.64 8.53
C SER A 90 -3.14 -19.00 9.04
N GLU A 91 -2.95 -17.70 8.83
CA GLU A 91 -1.77 -16.95 9.29
C GLU A 91 -1.86 -16.55 10.77
N SER A 92 -3.04 -16.65 11.39
CA SER A 92 -3.24 -16.30 12.82
C SER A 92 -2.53 -17.22 13.82
N ARG A 93 -2.03 -18.37 13.34
CA ARG A 93 -1.24 -19.33 14.11
C ARG A 93 0.26 -19.10 14.00
N LEU A 94 0.70 -18.20 13.12
CA LEU A 94 2.12 -17.88 12.97
C LEU A 94 2.57 -17.13 14.22
N ASP A 95 3.74 -17.50 14.74
CA ASP A 95 4.33 -16.98 15.97
C ASP A 95 5.78 -16.50 15.79
N HIS A 96 6.37 -16.74 14.61
CA HIS A 96 7.77 -16.45 14.34
C HIS A 96 7.93 -15.46 13.19
N LEU A 97 8.46 -14.29 13.50
CA LEU A 97 8.87 -13.33 12.47
C LEU A 97 10.27 -13.68 11.98
N ILE A 98 10.41 -14.05 10.71
CA ILE A 98 11.69 -14.10 10.00
C ILE A 98 11.80 -12.82 9.18
N MET A 99 12.73 -11.93 9.53
CA MET A 99 12.92 -10.66 8.84
C MET A 99 14.20 -10.69 8.02
N VAL A 100 14.10 -10.40 6.72
CA VAL A 100 15.26 -10.14 5.85
C VAL A 100 15.37 -8.64 5.62
N ALA A 101 16.46 -8.04 6.08
CA ALA A 101 16.70 -6.60 5.97
C ALA A 101 17.16 -6.20 4.55
N GLY A 102 16.45 -5.27 3.93
CA GLY A 102 16.78 -4.71 2.63
C GLY A 102 18.01 -3.82 2.67
N HIS A 103 18.84 -3.91 1.63
CA HIS A 103 20.11 -3.16 1.53
C HIS A 103 20.33 -2.48 0.17
N ALA A 104 19.64 -2.96 -0.87
CA ALA A 104 19.67 -2.47 -2.24
C ALA A 104 18.38 -2.92 -2.94
N ILE A 105 18.15 -2.44 -4.16
CA ILE A 105 16.92 -2.77 -4.91
C ILE A 105 17.31 -3.53 -6.18
N TRP A 106 16.84 -4.77 -6.32
CA TRP A 106 16.98 -5.52 -7.57
C TRP A 106 16.03 -4.95 -8.64
N LYS A 107 16.51 -4.80 -9.87
CA LYS A 107 15.81 -4.06 -10.94
C LYS A 107 14.65 -4.81 -11.60
N GLY A 108 14.47 -6.10 -11.28
CA GLY A 108 13.42 -6.91 -11.90
C GLY A 108 13.83 -7.63 -13.19
N GLY A 109 15.14 -7.75 -13.45
CA GLY A 109 15.70 -8.42 -14.64
C GLY A 109 15.62 -9.95 -14.58
N ASP A 110 16.59 -10.62 -15.17
CA ASP A 110 16.72 -12.09 -15.09
C ASP A 110 17.23 -12.50 -13.68
N PRO A 111 16.50 -13.33 -12.92
CA PRO A 111 16.97 -13.85 -11.63
C PRO A 111 18.33 -14.55 -11.69
N ALA A 112 18.69 -15.18 -12.81
CA ALA A 112 20.00 -15.81 -12.98
C ALA A 112 21.15 -14.79 -13.05
N ALA A 113 20.85 -13.53 -13.38
CA ALA A 113 21.82 -12.45 -13.45
C ALA A 113 22.01 -11.68 -12.12
N HIS A 114 21.42 -12.16 -11.01
CA HIS A 114 21.42 -11.48 -9.72
C HIS A 114 22.82 -11.15 -9.16
N GLU A 115 23.90 -11.80 -9.60
CA GLU A 115 25.24 -11.45 -9.13
C GLU A 115 25.82 -10.19 -9.79
N LYS A 116 25.24 -9.72 -10.90
CA LYS A 116 25.75 -8.55 -11.62
C LYS A 116 25.27 -7.26 -10.97
N ASP A 117 26.20 -6.37 -10.61
CA ASP A 117 25.90 -5.02 -10.12
C ASP A 117 24.92 -4.24 -11.03
N SER A 118 24.95 -4.49 -12.34
CA SER A 118 24.03 -3.87 -13.31
C SER A 118 22.56 -4.17 -13.05
N GLU A 119 22.26 -5.28 -12.36
CA GLU A 119 20.89 -5.68 -12.01
C GLU A 119 20.40 -5.04 -10.71
N TRP A 120 21.22 -4.23 -10.04
CA TRP A 120 20.90 -3.63 -8.74
C TRP A 120 21.02 -2.11 -8.75
N VAL A 121 20.17 -1.47 -7.95
CA VAL A 121 20.31 -0.07 -7.59
C VAL A 121 21.12 -0.02 -6.30
N LEU A 122 22.43 0.20 -6.43
CA LEU A 122 23.41 0.20 -5.35
C LEU A 122 23.72 1.62 -4.88
N ASP A 123 24.16 1.76 -3.63
CA ASP A 123 24.89 2.94 -3.17
C ASP A 123 26.32 2.95 -3.76
N VAL A 124 26.94 4.12 -3.90
CA VAL A 124 28.32 4.27 -4.38
C VAL A 124 29.29 3.44 -3.53
N ALA A 125 29.08 3.38 -2.22
CA ALA A 125 29.91 2.56 -1.33
C ALA A 125 29.71 1.04 -1.51
N GLN A 126 28.64 0.62 -2.20
CA GLN A 126 28.28 -0.78 -2.39
C GLN A 126 28.68 -1.35 -3.76
N ALA A 127 28.88 -0.51 -4.77
CA ALA A 127 29.26 -0.94 -6.12
C ALA A 127 30.67 -1.57 -6.14
N GLY A 128 30.82 -2.67 -6.87
CA GLY A 128 32.09 -3.35 -7.15
C GLY A 128 32.64 -4.24 -6.02
N ARG A 129 31.89 -4.47 -4.93
CA ARG A 129 32.34 -5.18 -3.72
C ARG A 129 31.63 -6.52 -3.46
N GLY A 130 31.09 -7.17 -4.49
CA GLY A 130 30.39 -8.47 -4.34
C GLY A 130 29.08 -8.43 -3.53
N ASN A 131 28.55 -7.23 -3.25
CA ASN A 131 27.33 -7.03 -2.47
C ASN A 131 26.07 -7.71 -3.04
N PRO A 132 25.83 -7.75 -4.37
CA PRO A 132 24.70 -8.48 -4.95
C PRO A 132 24.61 -9.95 -4.52
N LYS A 133 25.75 -10.63 -4.46
CA LYS A 133 25.83 -12.03 -4.01
C LYS A 133 25.38 -12.16 -2.56
N ALA A 134 25.76 -11.19 -1.71
CA ALA A 134 25.35 -11.17 -0.31
C ALA A 134 23.84 -10.97 -0.17
N PHE A 135 23.29 -9.99 -0.89
CA PHE A 135 21.84 -9.73 -0.88
C PHE A 135 21.05 -10.95 -1.30
N TYR A 136 21.46 -11.63 -2.36
CA TYR A 136 20.81 -12.87 -2.79
C TYR A 136 20.96 -13.98 -1.74
N ALA A 137 22.13 -14.15 -1.13
CA ALA A 137 22.32 -15.10 -0.04
C ALA A 137 21.42 -14.82 1.18
N HIS A 138 21.12 -13.54 1.48
CA HIS A 138 20.16 -13.17 2.53
C HIS A 138 18.74 -13.62 2.17
N ILE A 139 18.34 -13.45 0.90
CA ILE A 139 17.04 -13.89 0.38
C ILE A 139 16.91 -15.40 0.46
N VAL A 140 17.93 -16.14 -0.03
CA VAL A 140 18.01 -17.61 0.07
C VAL A 140 17.86 -18.03 1.53
N LYS A 141 18.63 -17.43 2.44
CA LYS A 141 18.60 -17.83 3.84
C LYS A 141 17.25 -17.56 4.50
N GLY A 142 16.61 -16.43 4.19
CA GLY A 142 15.25 -16.13 4.65
C GLY A 142 14.22 -17.15 4.16
N ALA A 143 14.29 -17.52 2.88
CA ALA A 143 13.42 -18.53 2.27
C ALA A 143 13.63 -19.92 2.90
N GLU A 144 14.87 -20.36 3.06
CA GLU A 144 15.20 -21.63 3.73
C GLU A 144 14.57 -21.73 5.13
N LEU A 145 14.76 -20.69 5.95
CA LEU A 145 14.22 -20.65 7.31
C LEU A 145 12.69 -20.69 7.31
N ALA A 146 12.06 -19.97 6.38
CA ALA A 146 10.60 -19.94 6.26
C ALA A 146 10.01 -21.28 5.79
N LEU A 147 10.74 -22.03 4.97
CA LEU A 147 10.35 -23.37 4.53
C LEU A 147 10.54 -24.41 5.65
N ALA A 148 11.60 -24.26 6.45
CA ALA A 148 11.88 -25.14 7.59
C ALA A 148 10.89 -24.97 8.74
N ASP A 149 10.43 -23.73 9.00
CA ASP A 149 9.51 -23.43 10.09
C ASP A 149 8.08 -23.15 9.55
N LYS A 150 7.14 -24.05 9.85
CA LYS A 150 5.74 -23.91 9.41
C LYS A 150 4.98 -22.79 10.14
N ASN A 151 5.46 -22.35 11.31
CA ASN A 151 4.85 -21.32 12.14
C ASN A 151 5.44 -19.92 11.89
N SER A 152 6.33 -19.78 10.90
CA SER A 152 6.95 -18.50 10.59
C SER A 152 6.24 -17.72 9.48
N LEU A 153 6.36 -16.39 9.55
CA LEU A 153 6.10 -15.46 8.46
C LEU A 153 7.43 -14.82 8.02
N LEU A 154 7.77 -14.97 6.75
CA LEU A 154 8.90 -14.28 6.13
C LEU A 154 8.50 -12.85 5.74
N VAL A 155 9.20 -11.86 6.28
CA VAL A 155 9.01 -10.45 5.94
C VAL A 155 10.31 -9.93 5.33
N PHE A 156 10.28 -9.63 4.04
CA PHE A 156 11.31 -8.80 3.43
C PHE A 156 11.02 -7.34 3.78
N SER A 157 11.98 -6.61 4.34
CA SER A 157 11.74 -5.26 4.88
C SER A 157 12.70 -4.22 4.34
N GLY A 158 12.15 -3.14 3.81
CA GLY A 158 12.90 -2.02 3.26
C GLY A 158 12.09 -1.28 2.21
N GLY A 159 12.02 0.04 2.35
CA GLY A 159 11.21 0.92 1.51
C GLY A 159 11.89 1.36 0.23
N GLN A 160 11.31 2.37 -0.41
CA GLN A 160 11.85 2.99 -1.62
C GLN A 160 12.96 3.98 -1.27
N THR A 161 14.14 3.46 -0.96
CA THR A 161 15.26 4.22 -0.40
C THR A 161 16.09 4.99 -1.43
N ARG A 162 15.83 4.80 -2.75
CA ARG A 162 16.67 5.29 -3.86
C ARG A 162 15.86 5.69 -5.10
N LYS A 163 16.23 6.79 -5.77
CA LYS A 163 15.83 7.14 -7.15
C LYS A 163 16.91 6.53 -8.08
N PRO A 164 16.58 5.68 -9.05
CA PRO A 164 15.56 5.97 -10.06
C PRO A 164 14.43 4.93 -10.15
N THR A 165 14.21 4.12 -9.11
CA THR A 165 13.23 3.03 -9.15
C THR A 165 11.95 3.37 -8.38
N HIS A 166 10.84 2.79 -8.80
CA HIS A 166 9.56 2.80 -8.08
C HIS A 166 9.41 1.61 -7.12
N LEU A 167 10.32 0.64 -7.20
CA LEU A 167 10.32 -0.55 -6.35
C LEU A 167 10.88 -0.23 -4.97
N THR A 168 10.36 -0.91 -3.96
CA THR A 168 10.98 -0.97 -2.63
C THR A 168 12.05 -2.05 -2.59
N GLU A 169 12.96 -1.97 -1.61
CA GLU A 169 13.91 -3.06 -1.34
C GLU A 169 13.16 -4.36 -1.06
N ALA A 170 12.11 -4.31 -0.23
CA ALA A 170 11.28 -5.45 0.14
C ALA A 170 10.58 -6.12 -1.06
N GLN A 171 9.92 -5.34 -1.92
CA GLN A 171 9.28 -5.83 -3.15
C GLN A 171 10.29 -6.51 -4.05
N SER A 172 11.44 -5.87 -4.27
CA SER A 172 12.47 -6.43 -5.13
C SER A 172 13.02 -7.76 -4.62
N TYR A 173 13.13 -7.93 -3.30
CA TYR A 173 13.62 -9.16 -2.68
C TYR A 173 12.59 -10.29 -2.78
N LEU A 174 11.31 -10.00 -2.50
CA LEU A 174 10.23 -10.99 -2.65
C LEU A 174 10.08 -11.42 -4.11
N SER A 175 10.13 -10.47 -5.06
CA SER A 175 10.08 -10.77 -6.50
C SER A 175 11.25 -11.64 -6.93
N LEU A 176 12.47 -11.34 -6.47
CA LEU A 176 13.64 -12.15 -6.77
C LEU A 176 13.54 -13.56 -6.15
N ALA A 177 13.02 -13.67 -4.93
CA ALA A 177 12.80 -14.97 -4.28
C ALA A 177 11.84 -15.87 -5.07
N LEU A 178 10.73 -15.31 -5.54
CA LEU A 178 9.75 -16.02 -6.36
C LEU A 178 10.32 -16.34 -7.75
N GLY A 179 10.94 -15.37 -8.41
CA GLY A 179 11.52 -15.54 -9.75
C GLY A 179 12.66 -16.55 -9.81
N ALA A 180 13.44 -16.66 -8.73
CA ALA A 180 14.50 -17.66 -8.61
C ALA A 180 14.01 -19.02 -8.10
N GLY A 181 12.70 -19.20 -7.86
CA GLY A 181 12.14 -20.46 -7.38
C GLY A 181 12.53 -20.84 -5.95
N LEU A 182 12.94 -19.86 -5.13
CA LEU A 182 13.33 -20.08 -3.73
C LEU A 182 12.12 -20.30 -2.81
N LEU A 183 10.96 -19.78 -3.20
CA LEU A 183 9.69 -19.97 -2.53
C LEU A 183 8.74 -20.76 -3.44
N PRO A 184 7.99 -21.74 -2.91
CA PRO A 184 7.02 -22.49 -3.68
C PRO A 184 5.99 -21.57 -4.34
N SER A 185 5.91 -21.62 -5.66
CA SER A 185 4.88 -20.93 -6.42
C SER A 185 4.40 -21.86 -7.53
N THR A 186 3.09 -22.05 -7.62
CA THR A 186 2.43 -22.68 -8.77
C THR A 186 1.74 -21.58 -9.58
N PRO A 187 1.27 -21.86 -10.82
CA PRO A 187 0.48 -20.89 -11.57
C PRO A 187 -0.79 -20.42 -10.86
N SER A 188 -1.31 -21.20 -9.90
CA SER A 188 -2.55 -20.93 -9.18
C SER A 188 -2.35 -20.46 -7.74
N GLU A 189 -1.19 -20.71 -7.13
CA GLU A 189 -0.93 -20.43 -5.71
C GLU A 189 0.49 -19.92 -5.47
N THR A 190 0.61 -18.84 -4.70
CA THR A 190 1.89 -18.31 -4.23
C THR A 190 2.13 -18.71 -2.78
N PHE A 191 3.40 -18.73 -2.36
CA PHE A 191 3.76 -18.99 -0.98
C PHE A 191 3.14 -17.96 -0.02
N ILE A 192 2.12 -18.37 0.73
CA ILE A 192 1.30 -17.45 1.53
C ILE A 192 2.02 -16.89 2.77
N ARG A 193 3.07 -17.58 3.26
CA ARG A 193 3.82 -17.18 4.47
C ARG A 193 5.04 -16.31 4.15
N ALA A 194 4.97 -15.52 3.09
CA ALA A 194 5.93 -14.47 2.79
C ALA A 194 5.23 -13.16 2.41
N THR A 195 5.78 -12.02 2.85
CA THR A 195 5.22 -10.69 2.57
C THR A 195 6.32 -9.62 2.54
N THR A 196 5.92 -8.39 2.23
CA THR A 196 6.78 -7.21 2.20
C THR A 196 6.42 -6.23 3.32
N GLU A 197 7.43 -5.53 3.82
CA GLU A 197 7.35 -4.31 4.61
C GLU A 197 8.03 -3.19 3.79
N ASP A 198 7.23 -2.26 3.29
CA ASP A 198 7.59 -1.38 2.16
C ASP A 198 7.97 0.05 2.56
N PHE A 199 8.17 0.32 3.85
CA PHE A 199 8.30 1.68 4.37
C PHE A 199 9.59 1.92 5.16
N ALA A 200 10.29 0.89 5.62
CA ALA A 200 11.48 1.10 6.42
C ALA A 200 12.63 1.76 5.65
N LEU A 201 13.21 2.82 6.21
CA LEU A 201 14.30 3.60 5.60
C LEU A 201 15.66 3.30 6.26
N ASP A 202 15.66 2.57 7.36
CA ASP A 202 16.85 2.18 8.08
C ASP A 202 16.67 0.87 8.87
N SER A 203 17.73 0.41 9.52
CA SER A 203 17.74 -0.86 10.25
C SER A 203 16.83 -0.91 11.48
N TYR A 204 16.59 0.24 12.12
CA TYR A 204 15.67 0.29 13.27
C TYR A 204 14.23 0.13 12.76
N GLN A 205 13.87 0.88 11.73
CA GLN A 205 12.59 0.78 11.05
C GLN A 205 12.37 -0.60 10.46
N ASN A 206 13.41 -1.24 9.90
CA ASN A 206 13.29 -2.61 9.39
C ASN A 206 12.71 -3.53 10.48
N LEU A 207 13.28 -3.47 11.69
CA LEU A 207 12.83 -4.28 12.82
C LEU A 207 11.40 -3.93 13.25
N ILE A 208 11.15 -2.68 13.64
CA ILE A 208 9.86 -2.32 14.25
C ILE A 208 8.71 -2.36 13.24
N PHE A 209 8.94 -2.00 11.97
CA PHE A 209 7.92 -2.09 10.93
C PHE A 209 7.66 -3.54 10.52
N SER A 210 8.65 -4.43 10.58
CA SER A 210 8.40 -5.86 10.36
C SER A 210 7.55 -6.48 11.46
N ILE A 211 7.73 -6.05 12.71
CA ILE A 211 6.87 -6.45 13.83
C ILE A 211 5.44 -5.95 13.61
N ALA A 212 5.27 -4.68 13.23
CA ALA A 212 3.95 -4.13 12.91
C ALA A 212 3.32 -4.85 11.71
N ARG A 213 4.09 -5.12 10.65
CA ARG A 213 3.62 -5.86 9.47
C ARG A 213 3.21 -7.29 9.79
N PHE A 214 3.92 -7.94 10.71
CA PHE A 214 3.53 -9.26 11.21
C PHE A 214 2.15 -9.19 11.89
N LYS A 215 1.90 -8.17 12.73
CA LYS A 215 0.59 -7.91 13.36
C LYS A 215 -0.51 -7.66 12.33
N GLU A 216 -0.23 -6.88 11.28
CA GLU A 216 -1.18 -6.63 10.19
C GLU A 216 -1.61 -7.92 9.48
N ARG A 217 -0.66 -8.85 9.27
CA ARG A 217 -0.91 -10.09 8.53
C ARG A 217 -1.58 -11.17 9.38
N THR A 218 -1.13 -11.31 10.62
CA THR A 218 -1.52 -12.45 11.47
C THR A 218 -2.58 -12.09 12.50
N GLY A 219 -2.83 -10.80 12.73
CA GLY A 219 -3.71 -10.31 13.80
C GLY A 219 -3.07 -10.36 15.19
N ARG A 220 -1.81 -10.79 15.35
CA ARG A 220 -1.09 -10.83 16.64
C ARG A 220 0.38 -10.43 16.49
N TYR A 221 1.04 -10.08 17.60
CA TYR A 221 2.50 -9.83 17.58
C TYR A 221 3.27 -11.16 17.60
N PRO A 222 4.49 -11.22 17.03
CA PRO A 222 5.28 -12.45 17.04
C PRO A 222 5.78 -12.77 18.46
N ASP A 223 5.96 -14.05 18.75
CA ASP A 223 6.55 -14.53 20.01
C ASP A 223 8.09 -14.60 19.93
N ARG A 224 8.64 -14.82 18.73
CA ARG A 224 10.09 -14.81 18.46
C ARG A 224 10.44 -14.13 17.15
N ILE A 225 11.65 -13.56 17.08
CA ILE A 225 12.18 -12.87 15.90
C ILE A 225 13.52 -13.50 15.50
N THR A 226 13.66 -13.83 14.21
CA THR A 226 14.95 -14.11 13.58
C THR A 226 15.22 -13.08 12.50
N VAL A 227 16.33 -12.35 12.61
CA VAL A 227 16.79 -11.41 11.58
C VAL A 227 17.86 -12.06 10.72
N VAL A 228 17.76 -11.87 9.41
CA VAL A 228 18.78 -12.26 8.42
C VAL A 228 19.35 -11.01 7.77
N GLY A 229 20.68 -10.93 7.69
CA GLY A 229 21.38 -9.84 7.01
C GLY A 229 22.90 -9.99 7.13
N PHE A 230 23.64 -8.91 6.90
CA PHE A 230 25.10 -8.91 7.06
C PHE A 230 25.53 -9.13 8.51
N GLY A 231 26.52 -10.01 8.73
CA GLY A 231 27.03 -10.35 10.05
C GLY A 231 27.59 -9.15 10.80
N VAL A 232 28.21 -8.19 10.09
CA VAL A 232 28.73 -6.95 10.68
C VAL A 232 27.64 -6.12 11.39
N LYS A 233 26.37 -6.28 11.02
CA LYS A 233 25.24 -5.53 11.62
C LYS A 233 24.65 -6.21 12.86
N LYS A 234 25.09 -7.44 13.17
CA LYS A 234 24.54 -8.26 14.27
C LYS A 234 24.50 -7.51 15.59
N GLN A 235 25.64 -6.92 15.99
CA GLN A 235 25.74 -6.23 17.28
C GLN A 235 24.76 -5.05 17.39
N ARG A 236 24.55 -4.30 16.31
CA ARG A 236 23.60 -3.19 16.30
C ARG A 236 22.16 -3.67 16.52
N PHE A 237 21.76 -4.76 15.87
CA PHE A 237 20.41 -5.30 16.06
C PHE A 237 20.21 -5.84 17.47
N GLU A 238 21.13 -6.68 17.96
CA GLU A 238 20.98 -7.34 19.26
C GLU A 238 21.16 -6.39 20.44
N LYS A 239 22.19 -5.52 20.41
CA LYS A 239 22.55 -4.68 21.57
C LYS A 239 21.83 -3.34 21.59
N LEU A 240 21.39 -2.82 20.43
CA LEU A 240 20.79 -1.50 20.30
C LEU A 240 19.32 -1.58 19.92
N HIS A 241 18.97 -2.14 18.76
CA HIS A 241 17.59 -2.11 18.26
C HIS A 241 16.63 -2.96 19.11
N ALA A 242 16.97 -4.22 19.36
CA ALA A 242 16.18 -5.11 20.21
C ALA A 242 16.06 -4.54 21.64
N ARG A 243 17.15 -3.94 22.16
CA ARG A 243 17.15 -3.24 23.46
C ARG A 243 16.23 -2.02 23.47
N ALA A 244 16.25 -1.20 22.41
CA ALA A 244 15.45 0.01 22.30
C ALA A 244 13.94 -0.27 22.39
N ILE A 245 13.53 -1.41 21.85
CA ILE A 245 12.14 -1.89 21.89
C ILE A 245 11.89 -2.88 23.03
N LYS A 246 12.82 -3.06 23.97
CA LYS A 246 12.73 -4.00 25.10
C LYS A 246 12.34 -5.44 24.69
N TRP A 247 12.82 -5.91 23.55
CA TRP A 247 12.54 -7.28 23.10
C TRP A 247 13.28 -8.29 24.00
N PRO A 248 12.66 -9.40 24.43
CA PRO A 248 13.33 -10.40 25.25
C PRO A 248 14.50 -11.05 24.52
N VAL A 249 15.70 -11.00 25.09
CA VAL A 249 16.95 -11.49 24.46
C VAL A 249 16.85 -12.96 24.03
N ARG A 250 16.16 -13.80 24.82
CA ARG A 250 15.98 -15.25 24.52
C ARG A 250 15.08 -15.51 23.31
N LEU A 251 14.31 -14.52 22.88
CA LEU A 251 13.34 -14.60 21.80
C LEU A 251 13.79 -13.80 20.57
N PHE A 252 15.06 -13.39 20.53
CA PHE A 252 15.67 -12.67 19.42
C PHE A 252 16.91 -13.41 18.92
N SER A 253 16.96 -13.66 17.61
CA SER A 253 18.11 -14.27 16.95
C SER A 253 18.55 -13.43 15.76
N TYR A 254 19.85 -13.39 15.49
CA TYR A 254 20.43 -12.76 14.32
C TYR A 254 21.34 -13.72 13.57
N ILE A 255 21.03 -13.96 12.30
CA ILE A 255 21.80 -14.80 11.38
C ILE A 255 22.55 -13.89 10.41
N GLY A 256 23.86 -13.79 10.62
CA GLY A 256 24.78 -13.12 9.71
C GLY A 256 25.09 -14.02 8.52
N VAL A 257 24.93 -13.50 7.31
CA VAL A 257 25.28 -14.18 6.06
C VAL A 257 26.21 -13.25 5.28
N ASP A 258 27.49 -13.59 5.27
CA ASP A 258 28.54 -12.82 4.61
C ASP A 258 29.19 -13.70 3.52
N VAL A 259 29.35 -13.14 2.32
CA VAL A 259 29.95 -13.82 1.15
C VAL A 259 31.18 -13.09 0.61
N ALA A 260 31.62 -12.06 1.33
CA ALA A 260 32.79 -11.24 1.00
C ALA A 260 34.08 -11.91 1.49
N ASP A 261 35.21 -11.50 0.90
CA ASP A 261 36.52 -11.87 1.41
C ASP A 261 36.86 -11.12 2.71
N GLN A 262 38.01 -11.46 3.31
CA GLN A 262 38.39 -10.96 4.62
C GLN A 262 38.65 -9.45 4.62
N GLU A 263 39.22 -8.90 3.54
CA GLU A 263 39.55 -7.47 3.44
C GLU A 263 38.28 -6.62 3.30
N ASP A 264 37.34 -7.01 2.43
CA ASP A 264 36.06 -6.31 2.32
C ASP A 264 35.25 -6.41 3.63
N LEU A 265 35.38 -7.51 4.37
CA LEU A 265 34.73 -7.67 5.67
C LEU A 265 35.26 -6.67 6.71
N GLU A 266 36.58 -6.42 6.76
CA GLU A 266 37.17 -5.44 7.67
C GLU A 266 36.71 -4.00 7.34
N VAL A 267 36.70 -3.64 6.06
CA VAL A 267 36.18 -2.34 5.61
C VAL A 267 34.69 -2.20 5.94
N ALA A 268 33.90 -3.27 5.74
CA ALA A 268 32.49 -3.28 6.09
C ALA A 268 32.26 -3.17 7.60
N GLN A 269 33.11 -3.78 8.43
CA GLN A 269 33.05 -3.69 9.88
C GLN A 269 33.34 -2.26 10.36
N ASP A 270 34.40 -1.62 9.87
CA ASP A 270 34.71 -0.23 10.23
C ASP A 270 33.61 0.73 9.78
N GLY A 271 33.11 0.55 8.56
CA GLY A 271 31.98 1.31 8.01
C GLY A 271 30.70 1.12 8.81
N GLU A 272 30.38 -0.10 9.25
CA GLU A 272 29.24 -0.40 10.12
C GLU A 272 29.41 0.26 11.49
N HIS A 273 30.59 0.17 12.08
CA HIS A 273 30.86 0.71 13.39
C HIS A 273 30.70 2.24 13.42
N LYS A 274 31.32 2.94 12.45
CA LYS A 274 31.31 4.40 12.34
C LYS A 274 29.95 4.96 11.91
N ASN A 275 29.31 4.36 10.91
CA ASN A 275 28.09 4.92 10.28
C ASN A 275 26.80 4.25 10.73
N GLY A 276 26.90 3.22 11.56
CA GLY A 276 25.81 2.39 12.04
C GLY A 276 25.79 2.30 13.55
N PHE A 277 26.69 1.52 14.13
CA PHE A 277 26.68 1.21 15.55
C PHE A 277 26.79 2.46 16.43
N ILE A 278 27.83 3.28 16.25
CA ILE A 278 28.05 4.49 17.06
C ILE A 278 26.87 5.49 16.96
N PRO A 279 26.35 5.81 15.77
CA PRO A 279 25.17 6.67 15.65
C PRO A 279 23.96 6.15 16.43
N TYR A 280 23.61 4.87 16.33
CA TYR A 280 22.46 4.32 17.07
C TYR A 280 22.74 4.16 18.56
N MET A 281 23.98 3.93 18.96
CA MET A 281 24.35 3.93 20.39
C MET A 281 24.08 5.31 21.01
N ARG A 282 24.26 6.38 20.23
CA ARG A 282 23.97 7.76 20.64
C ARG A 282 22.54 8.19 20.40
N ASP A 283 21.74 7.47 19.62
CA ASP A 283 20.35 7.80 19.27
C ASP A 283 19.61 6.51 18.92
N LEU A 284 19.14 5.81 19.96
CA LEU A 284 18.58 4.45 19.86
C LEU A 284 17.38 4.36 18.90
N TYR A 285 16.62 5.44 18.77
CA TYR A 285 15.40 5.51 17.97
C TYR A 285 15.63 6.15 16.58
N GLY A 286 16.84 6.65 16.31
CA GLY A 286 17.25 7.22 15.03
C GLY A 286 16.49 8.50 14.63
N CYS A 287 15.98 9.25 15.60
CA CYS A 287 15.14 10.41 15.38
C CYS A 287 15.88 11.75 15.48
N HIS A 288 17.20 11.75 15.68
CA HIS A 288 18.03 12.94 15.83
C HIS A 288 19.09 13.09 14.71
N ASP A 289 19.50 14.35 14.49
CA ASP A 289 20.63 14.78 13.65
C ASP A 289 20.87 13.93 12.39
N PHE A 290 21.97 13.18 12.40
CA PHE A 290 22.50 12.37 11.32
C PHE A 290 21.54 11.25 10.91
N LEU A 291 20.93 10.53 11.87
CA LEU A 291 20.02 9.43 11.56
C LEU A 291 18.69 9.95 11.01
N ALA A 292 18.16 11.03 11.57
CA ALA A 292 16.98 11.70 11.02
C ALA A 292 17.22 12.27 9.62
N ALA A 293 18.38 12.90 9.39
CA ALA A 293 18.78 13.37 8.06
C ALA A 293 18.91 12.22 7.06
N LYS A 294 19.50 11.09 7.49
CA LYS A 294 19.61 9.86 6.68
C LYS A 294 18.25 9.29 6.30
N ARG A 295 17.28 9.27 7.22
CA ARG A 295 15.88 8.89 6.91
C ARG A 295 15.27 9.83 5.87
N ARG A 296 15.38 11.15 6.07
CA ARG A 296 14.87 12.16 5.12
C ARG A 296 15.44 11.99 3.71
N LEU A 297 16.76 11.78 3.60
CA LEU A 297 17.42 11.56 2.31
C LEU A 297 16.93 10.29 1.60
N ARG A 298 16.61 9.24 2.36
CA ARG A 298 16.13 7.97 1.81
C ARG A 298 14.64 7.95 1.48
N ASN A 299 13.82 8.83 2.07
CA ASN A 299 12.39 8.91 1.74
C ASN A 299 12.14 9.65 0.41
N THR A 300 12.68 9.10 -0.66
CA THR A 300 12.72 9.74 -1.98
C THR A 300 11.36 9.86 -2.65
N ALA A 301 10.39 9.06 -2.21
CA ALA A 301 9.03 8.97 -2.74
C ALA A 301 7.96 9.56 -1.83
N ALA A 302 8.35 10.24 -0.75
CA ALA A 302 7.43 10.86 0.21
C ALA A 302 6.35 9.90 0.73
N ARG A 303 6.73 8.65 1.00
CA ARG A 303 5.85 7.62 1.56
C ARG A 303 5.88 7.66 3.09
N PHE A 304 4.76 7.28 3.71
CA PHE A 304 4.64 7.07 5.15
C PHE A 304 3.94 5.74 5.40
N HIS A 305 4.21 5.12 6.55
CA HIS A 305 3.70 3.79 6.89
C HIS A 305 2.27 3.84 7.44
N PRO A 306 1.47 2.77 7.29
CA PRO A 306 0.10 2.70 7.81
C PRO A 306 0.02 2.24 9.29
N TYR A 307 1.14 1.94 9.94
CA TYR A 307 1.17 1.24 11.24
C TYR A 307 0.48 1.97 12.40
N HIS A 308 0.23 3.28 12.32
CA HIS A 308 -0.59 3.97 13.32
C HIS A 308 -2.03 3.44 13.37
N SER A 309 -2.60 3.06 12.22
CA SER A 309 -3.95 2.52 12.14
C SER A 309 -3.99 1.02 12.39
N SER A 310 -2.97 0.30 11.96
CA SER A 310 -3.01 -1.17 11.89
C SER A 310 -2.27 -1.89 13.03
N ALA A 311 -1.43 -1.16 13.77
CA ALA A 311 -0.77 -1.61 15.00
C ALA A 311 -0.86 -0.49 16.06
N PRO A 312 -2.08 -0.12 16.52
CA PRO A 312 -2.29 1.01 17.41
C PRO A 312 -1.55 0.88 18.75
N GLU A 313 -1.27 -0.34 19.20
CA GLU A 313 -0.50 -0.60 20.43
C GLU A 313 0.99 -0.22 20.30
N LEU A 314 1.48 0.08 19.09
CA LEU A 314 2.84 0.56 18.85
C LEU A 314 2.94 2.06 18.64
N VAL A 315 1.83 2.81 18.53
CA VAL A 315 1.83 4.25 18.18
C VAL A 315 2.79 5.04 19.07
N ASP A 316 2.68 4.88 20.38
CA ASP A 316 3.53 5.61 21.33
C ASP A 316 5.03 5.30 21.15
N LEU A 317 5.37 4.06 20.77
CA LEU A 317 6.75 3.66 20.46
C LEU A 317 7.21 4.17 19.08
N LEU A 318 6.32 4.18 18.09
CA LEU A 318 6.61 4.66 16.74
C LEU A 318 6.89 6.17 16.73
N ASP A 319 6.16 6.92 17.55
CA ASP A 319 6.31 8.37 17.70
C ASP A 319 7.32 8.75 18.81
N TRP A 320 7.92 7.76 19.48
CA TRP A 320 8.88 7.98 20.55
C TRP A 320 10.17 8.61 20.02
N CYS A 321 10.39 9.87 20.41
CA CYS A 321 11.65 10.56 20.21
C CYS A 321 12.01 11.37 21.47
N PRO A 322 12.84 10.81 22.37
CA PRO A 322 13.14 11.46 23.63
C PRO A 322 14.13 12.63 23.44
N PRO A 323 13.99 13.74 24.18
CA PRO A 323 14.87 14.90 24.05
C PRO A 323 16.32 14.61 24.47
N SER A 324 16.51 13.70 25.41
CA SER A 324 17.82 13.08 25.68
C SER A 324 17.88 11.74 24.95
N ARG A 325 19.04 11.36 24.42
CA ARG A 325 19.12 10.27 23.43
C ARG A 325 19.28 8.85 24.00
N HIS A 326 19.32 8.74 25.32
CA HIS A 326 19.58 7.50 26.05
C HIS A 326 18.38 6.82 26.74
N PRO A 327 17.27 7.51 27.11
CA PRO A 327 16.19 6.88 27.85
C PRO A 327 15.47 5.90 26.93
N LEU A 328 15.27 4.69 27.46
CA LEU A 328 14.43 3.69 26.82
C LEU A 328 12.97 4.12 26.94
N PHE A 329 12.19 3.83 25.91
CA PHE A 329 10.74 4.00 25.88
C PHE A 329 10.10 3.39 27.13
N SER A 330 9.40 4.17 27.93
CA SER A 330 8.84 3.73 29.22
C SER A 330 7.42 3.15 29.11
N GLY A 331 6.75 3.30 27.96
CA GLY A 331 5.39 2.80 27.78
C GLY A 331 5.31 1.27 27.73
N THR A 332 4.07 0.78 27.82
CA THR A 332 3.74 -0.64 27.71
C THR A 332 3.92 -1.12 26.29
N LEU A 333 4.57 -2.28 26.10
CA LEU A 333 4.70 -2.90 24.79
C LEU A 333 3.96 -4.23 24.74
N PRO A 334 3.46 -4.66 23.56
CA PRO A 334 2.67 -5.88 23.44
C PRO A 334 3.38 -7.16 23.93
N TRP A 335 4.72 -7.18 23.84
CA TRP A 335 5.58 -8.28 24.29
C TRP A 335 6.13 -8.08 25.71
N SER A 336 5.77 -6.98 26.40
CA SER A 336 6.16 -6.74 27.80
C SER A 336 5.28 -7.45 28.82
N ARG A 337 4.65 -8.59 28.46
CA ARG A 337 3.74 -9.28 29.39
C ARG A 337 4.46 -9.62 30.70
N ALA A 338 3.73 -9.34 31.78
CA ALA A 338 4.11 -9.34 33.19
C ALA A 338 4.62 -10.69 33.71
#